data_AF-A0A5B7KG43-F1
#
_entry.id   AF-A0A5B7KG43-F1
#
_cell.length_a   1.000
_cell.length_b   1.000
_cell.length_c   1.000
_cell.angle_alpha   90.00
_cell.angle_beta   90.00
_cell.angle_gamma   90.00
#
_symmetry.space_group_name_H-M   'P 1'
#
loop_
_entity.id
_entity.type
_entity.pdbx_description
1 polymer ?
#
loop_
_entity_poly.entity_id
_entity_poly.type
_entity_poly.pdbx_seq_one_letter_code
_entity_poly.pdbx_strand_id
1 'polypeptide(L)'
;MTSSNTDVFLSMRYVVREPEDGEWGLPAGGGNWTGLIGTLQHEKADFSVDLTVTRQRAEVVDFSGIYIDEPVAIFSSKPKPLPEYLSLVRPLEGEVWVSVMVGVILWSTSLWLMQKLGQKVVHGRNSATFASSVFYGWGLLLEEHPYHPPANPSGQA
;
A
#
# COMPACT_ATOMS: atom_id res chain seq x y z
N MET A 1 -1.90 -29.89 38.49
CA MET A 1 -2.79 -31.02 38.15
C MET A 1 -3.58 -30.64 36.91
N THR A 2 -3.12 -31.05 35.73
CA THR A 2 -3.89 -30.98 34.49
C THR A 2 -3.40 -32.12 33.59
N SER A 3 -4.00 -33.30 33.73
CA SER A 3 -3.84 -34.40 32.77
C SER A 3 -4.98 -34.31 31.76
N SER A 4 -4.69 -33.91 30.53
CA SER A 4 -5.62 -34.07 29.40
C SER A 4 -5.15 -35.25 28.56
N ASN A 5 -6.06 -36.21 28.33
CA ASN A 5 -5.87 -37.42 27.55
C ASN A 5 -5.35 -37.12 26.13
N THR A 6 -4.19 -37.65 25.80
CA THR A 6 -3.71 -37.91 24.45
C THR A 6 -3.29 -39.37 24.42
N ASP A 7 -3.64 -40.12 23.38
CA ASP A 7 -3.26 -41.54 23.27
C ASP A 7 -1.74 -41.67 23.30
N VAL A 8 -1.23 -42.23 24.40
CA VAL A 8 0.17 -42.14 24.80
C VAL A 8 0.97 -43.28 24.13
N PHE A 9 1.60 -42.99 22.99
CA PHE A 9 2.56 -43.91 22.36
C PHE A 9 3.83 -44.12 23.21
N LEU A 10 4.12 -43.21 24.15
CA LEU A 10 5.28 -43.26 25.06
C LEU A 10 4.85 -42.93 26.50
N SER A 11 4.68 -43.95 27.35
CA SER A 11 4.24 -43.81 28.75
C SER A 11 5.37 -43.30 29.67
N MET A 12 5.88 -42.10 29.42
CA MET A 12 6.94 -41.46 30.22
C MET A 12 6.40 -40.33 31.08
N ARG A 13 6.93 -40.20 32.30
CA ARG A 13 6.72 -39.03 33.17
C ARG A 13 7.82 -38.01 32.88
N TYR A 14 7.44 -36.76 32.64
CA TYR A 14 8.37 -35.67 32.36
C TYR A 14 8.10 -34.47 33.26
N VAL A 15 9.12 -33.65 33.46
CA VAL A 15 9.02 -32.34 34.13
C VAL A 15 9.67 -31.32 33.22
N VAL A 16 8.92 -30.31 32.82
CA VAL A 16 9.43 -29.22 32.00
C VAL A 16 10.27 -28.29 32.87
N ARG A 17 11.46 -27.94 32.38
CA ARG A 17 12.37 -26.99 33.02
C ARG A 17 12.93 -26.06 31.95
N GLU A 18 13.14 -24.81 32.33
CA GLU A 18 13.85 -23.83 31.51
C GLU A 18 15.35 -23.91 31.80
N PRO A 19 16.22 -23.55 30.84
CA PRO A 19 17.65 -23.41 31.07
C PRO A 19 17.94 -22.39 32.18
N GLU A 20 18.99 -22.61 32.97
CA GLU A 20 19.38 -21.71 34.09
C GLU A 20 19.66 -20.27 33.63
N ASP A 21 20.13 -20.11 32.39
CA ASP A 21 20.48 -18.83 31.75
C ASP A 21 19.42 -18.31 30.77
N GLY A 22 18.38 -19.09 30.47
CA GLY A 22 17.31 -18.71 29.54
C GLY A 22 17.76 -18.56 28.07
N GLU A 23 18.97 -19.02 27.73
CA GLU A 23 19.55 -18.88 26.41
C GLU A 23 19.46 -20.19 25.60
N TRP A 24 19.40 -20.09 24.28
CA TRP A 24 19.40 -21.27 23.40
C TRP A 24 20.71 -22.06 23.42
N GLY A 25 21.81 -21.36 23.71
CA GLY A 25 23.14 -21.92 23.79
C GLY A 25 24.08 -21.36 22.75
N LEU A 26 25.19 -20.83 23.26
CA LEU A 26 26.30 -20.27 22.52
C LEU A 26 27.58 -21.08 22.81
N PRO A 27 28.51 -21.16 21.87
CA PRO A 27 29.79 -21.82 22.11
C PRO A 27 30.60 -21.00 23.12
N ALA A 28 30.85 -21.57 24.30
CA ALA A 28 31.64 -20.97 25.37
C ALA A 28 33.17 -21.12 25.16
N GLY A 29 33.58 -21.79 24.08
CA GLY A 29 34.97 -22.15 23.80
C GLY A 29 35.34 -23.52 24.37
N GLY A 30 36.38 -24.14 23.78
CA GLY A 30 36.87 -25.46 24.23
C GLY A 30 35.89 -26.62 24.03
N GLY A 31 34.91 -26.47 23.13
CA GLY A 31 33.86 -27.47 22.90
C GLY A 31 32.71 -27.42 23.91
N ASN A 32 32.74 -26.49 24.88
CA ASN A 32 31.66 -26.30 25.83
C ASN A 32 30.59 -25.36 25.28
N TRP A 33 29.34 -25.61 25.62
CA TRP A 33 28.19 -24.78 25.26
C TRP A 33 27.49 -24.23 26.50
N THR A 34 26.91 -23.05 26.36
CA THR A 34 25.96 -22.49 27.35
C THR A 34 24.53 -22.86 26.97
N GLY A 35 23.54 -22.37 27.73
CA GLY A 35 22.15 -22.42 27.35
C GLY A 35 21.51 -23.79 27.49
N LEU A 36 20.43 -23.94 26.72
CA LEU A 36 19.75 -25.20 26.49
C LEU A 36 20.71 -26.29 25.98
N ILE A 37 21.65 -25.95 25.09
CA ILE A 37 22.63 -26.92 24.56
C ILE A 37 23.62 -27.36 25.62
N GLY A 38 24.14 -26.43 26.43
CA GLY A 38 25.02 -26.77 27.55
C GLY A 38 24.30 -27.66 28.58
N THR A 39 23.01 -27.41 28.81
CA THR A 39 22.18 -28.23 29.70
C THR A 39 22.04 -29.67 29.18
N LEU A 40 21.89 -29.85 27.87
CA LEU A 40 21.87 -31.18 27.24
C LEU A 40 23.26 -31.82 27.21
N GLN A 41 24.30 -31.06 26.89
CA GLN A 41 25.69 -31.53 26.84
C GLN A 41 26.18 -32.04 28.21
N HIS A 42 25.74 -31.41 29.30
CA HIS A 42 26.07 -31.78 30.66
C HIS A 42 25.08 -32.76 31.29
N GLU A 43 24.18 -33.36 30.51
CA GLU A 43 23.17 -34.33 30.97
C GLU A 43 22.29 -33.79 32.12
N LYS A 44 22.11 -32.46 32.19
CA LYS A 44 21.19 -31.82 33.15
C LYS A 44 19.72 -31.92 32.71
N ALA A 45 19.48 -32.20 31.43
CA ALA A 45 18.17 -32.45 30.83
C ALA A 45 18.26 -33.61 29.83
N ASP A 46 17.19 -34.40 29.71
CA ASP A 46 17.18 -35.60 28.85
C ASP A 46 16.94 -35.28 27.37
N PHE A 47 16.05 -34.32 27.08
CA PHE A 47 15.73 -33.88 25.72
C PHE A 47 15.20 -32.45 25.69
N SER A 48 15.29 -31.79 24.52
CA SER A 48 14.56 -30.56 24.21
C SER A 48 13.45 -30.84 23.21
N VAL A 49 12.34 -30.10 23.32
CA VAL A 49 11.22 -30.15 22.36
C VAL A 49 11.46 -29.21 21.18
N ASP A 50 12.14 -28.09 21.40
CA ASP A 50 12.32 -27.03 20.41
C ASP A 50 13.79 -26.61 20.37
N LEU A 51 14.44 -26.83 19.22
CA LEU A 51 15.81 -26.39 18.95
C LEU A 51 16.08 -26.44 17.44
N THR A 52 16.46 -25.31 16.85
CA THR A 52 16.86 -25.25 15.45
C THR A 52 18.14 -26.08 15.21
N VAL A 53 18.05 -27.02 14.28
CA VAL A 53 19.17 -27.89 13.86
C VAL A 53 20.20 -27.04 13.12
N THR A 54 21.42 -26.99 13.64
CA THR A 54 22.56 -26.36 12.96
C THR A 54 23.78 -27.27 13.05
N ARG A 55 24.71 -27.15 12.10
CA ARG A 55 25.89 -28.03 12.02
C ARG A 55 26.74 -28.01 13.30
N GLN A 56 26.97 -26.84 13.87
CA GLN A 56 27.79 -26.71 15.09
C GLN A 56 27.13 -27.37 16.31
N ARG A 57 25.80 -27.34 16.37
CA ARG A 57 25.04 -27.96 17.45
C ARG A 57 25.00 -29.48 17.30
N ALA A 58 24.88 -29.98 16.07
CA ALA A 58 24.88 -31.40 15.75
C ALA A 58 26.21 -32.12 16.02
N GLU A 59 27.30 -31.38 16.26
CA GLU A 59 28.59 -31.95 16.67
C GLU A 59 28.65 -32.29 18.17
N VAL A 60 27.71 -31.76 18.97
CA VAL A 60 27.70 -31.88 20.44
C VAL A 60 26.45 -32.59 20.96
N VAL A 61 25.32 -32.46 20.25
CA VAL A 61 24.06 -33.12 20.59
C VAL A 61 23.46 -33.81 19.36
N ASP A 62 22.79 -34.93 19.58
CA ASP A 62 22.09 -35.66 18.53
C ASP A 62 20.69 -35.10 18.32
N PHE A 63 20.30 -34.91 17.05
CA PHE A 63 18.97 -34.46 16.67
C PHE A 63 18.16 -35.62 16.07
N SER A 64 16.85 -35.62 16.32
CA SER A 64 15.91 -36.44 15.57
C SER A 64 15.71 -35.90 14.15
N GLY A 65 14.88 -36.59 13.36
CA GLY A 65 14.39 -36.03 12.10
C GLY A 65 13.70 -34.68 12.32
N ILE A 66 13.79 -33.79 11.33
CA ILE A 66 13.10 -32.50 11.35
C ILE A 66 11.60 -32.76 11.21
N TYR A 67 10.82 -32.34 12.21
CA TYR A 67 9.36 -32.47 12.20
C TYR A 67 8.65 -31.18 11.75
N ILE A 68 9.34 -30.04 11.83
CA ILE A 68 8.81 -28.71 11.54
C ILE A 68 9.85 -27.98 10.69
N ASP A 69 9.46 -27.52 9.50
CA ASP A 69 10.29 -26.64 8.69
C ASP A 69 10.24 -25.21 9.25
N GLU A 70 11.40 -24.64 9.59
CA GLU A 70 11.53 -23.27 10.09
C GLU A 70 12.13 -22.35 8.99
N PRO A 71 11.30 -21.66 8.18
CA PRO A 71 11.78 -20.81 7.11
C PRO A 71 12.29 -19.45 7.65
N VAL A 72 13.39 -18.97 7.08
CA VAL A 72 13.87 -17.59 7.33
C VAL A 72 12.95 -16.60 6.61
N ALA A 73 12.22 -15.79 7.38
CA ALA A 73 11.34 -14.75 6.85
C ALA A 73 11.92 -13.35 7.11
N ILE A 74 11.94 -12.50 6.07
CA ILE A 74 12.31 -11.08 6.19
C ILE A 74 11.03 -10.28 6.45
N PHE A 75 10.96 -9.64 7.61
CA PHE A 75 9.87 -8.74 7.94
C PHE A 75 10.28 -7.30 7.63
N SER A 76 9.45 -6.59 6.85
CA SER A 76 9.60 -5.17 6.59
C SER A 76 8.33 -4.42 6.96
N SER A 77 8.48 -3.20 7.45
CA SER A 77 7.36 -2.33 7.79
C SER A 77 6.52 -2.03 6.55
N LYS A 78 5.19 -2.08 6.71
CA LYS A 78 4.26 -1.70 5.63
C LYS A 78 4.52 -0.25 5.20
N PRO A 79 4.59 0.04 3.89
CA PRO A 79 4.70 1.42 3.43
C PRO A 79 3.45 2.21 3.84
N LYS A 80 3.63 3.47 4.23
CA LYS A 80 2.50 4.36 4.54
C LYS A 80 1.66 4.54 3.26
N PRO A 81 0.33 4.36 3.31
CA PRO A 81 -0.51 4.59 2.14
C PRO A 81 -0.43 6.06 1.73
N LEU A 82 -0.27 6.32 0.43
CA LEU A 82 -0.36 7.68 -0.07
C LEU A 82 -1.81 8.17 0.03
N PRO A 83 -2.05 9.48 0.21
CA PRO A 83 -3.39 10.04 0.24
C PRO A 83 -4.18 9.69 -1.03
N GLU A 84 -5.39 9.15 -0.83
CA GLU A 84 -6.27 8.62 -1.90
C GLU A 84 -7.04 9.73 -2.62
N TYR A 85 -7.24 10.89 -1.99
CA TYR A 85 -8.01 12.00 -2.56
C TYR A 85 -7.35 12.66 -3.80
N LEU A 86 -6.05 12.47 -4.02
CA LEU A 86 -5.34 12.92 -5.23
C LEU A 86 -5.13 11.81 -6.26
N SER A 87 -5.75 10.64 -6.10
CA SER A 87 -5.62 9.51 -7.03
C SER A 87 -6.02 9.88 -8.46
N LEU A 88 -7.00 10.76 -8.63
CA LEU A 88 -7.49 11.21 -9.95
C LEU A 88 -6.53 12.15 -10.68
N VAL A 89 -5.75 12.95 -9.95
CA VAL A 89 -4.79 13.93 -10.52
C VAL A 89 -3.41 13.29 -10.72
N ARG A 90 -3.10 12.23 -9.95
CA ARG A 90 -1.83 11.50 -9.98
C ARG A 90 -1.37 10.96 -11.35
N PRO A 91 -2.24 10.45 -12.25
CA PRO A 91 -1.77 9.90 -13.52
C PRO A 91 -1.32 10.99 -14.52
N LEU A 92 -1.60 12.27 -14.23
CA LEU A 92 -1.20 13.39 -15.08
C LEU A 92 0.02 14.10 -14.49
N GLU A 93 1.08 14.20 -15.27
CA GLU A 93 2.26 14.97 -14.91
C GLU A 93 1.96 16.47 -14.88
N GLY A 94 2.69 17.23 -14.06
CA GLY A 94 2.51 18.68 -13.95
C GLY A 94 2.64 19.42 -15.28
N GLU A 95 3.44 18.89 -16.21
CA GLU A 95 3.60 19.43 -17.56
C GLU A 95 2.30 19.39 -18.38
N VAL A 96 1.51 18.32 -18.24
CA VAL A 96 0.22 18.18 -18.93
C VAL A 96 -0.80 19.18 -18.40
N TRP A 97 -0.78 19.46 -17.09
CA TRP A 97 -1.65 20.51 -16.53
C TRP A 97 -1.31 21.89 -17.05
N VAL A 98 -0.02 22.20 -17.23
CA VAL A 98 0.40 23.45 -17.85
C VAL A 98 -0.10 23.54 -19.29
N SER A 99 -0.01 22.46 -20.07
CA SER A 99 -0.51 22.45 -21.45
C SER A 99 -2.03 22.64 -21.54
N VAL A 100 -2.80 22.04 -20.62
CA VAL A 100 -4.24 22.27 -20.50
C VAL A 100 -4.56 23.74 -20.20
N MET A 101 -3.85 24.36 -19.24
CA MET A 101 -4.06 25.79 -18.91
C MET A 101 -3.75 26.69 -20.10
N VAL A 102 -2.65 26.43 -20.82
CA VAL A 102 -2.30 27.17 -22.05
C VAL A 102 -3.36 27.00 -23.13
N GLY A 103 -3.86 25.77 -23.32
CA GLY A 103 -4.92 25.48 -24.29
C GLY A 103 -6.20 26.28 -24.03
N VAL A 104 -6.63 26.36 -22.76
CA VAL A 104 -7.82 27.13 -22.36
C VAL A 104 -7.66 28.62 -22.65
N ILE A 105 -6.49 29.20 -22.36
CA ILE A 105 -6.20 30.63 -22.60
C ILE A 105 -6.18 30.93 -24.09
N LEU A 106 -5.54 30.09 -24.91
CA LEU A 106 -5.47 30.27 -26.35
C LEU A 106 -6.87 30.19 -26.98
N TRP A 107 -7.66 29.20 -26.56
CA TRP A 107 -9.02 29.04 -27.06
C TRP A 107 -9.91 30.23 -26.71
N SER A 108 -9.91 30.66 -25.44
CA SER A 108 -10.63 31.86 -25.01
C SER A 108 -10.22 33.11 -25.81
N THR A 109 -8.92 33.30 -26.02
CA THR A 109 -8.38 34.43 -26.79
C THR A 109 -8.84 34.38 -28.25
N SER A 110 -8.86 33.20 -28.86
CA SER A 110 -9.33 33.01 -30.24
C SER A 110 -10.80 33.37 -30.40
N LEU A 111 -11.66 32.94 -29.46
CA LEU A 111 -13.08 33.26 -29.44
C LEU A 111 -13.32 34.76 -29.24
N TRP A 112 -12.60 35.40 -28.32
CA TRP A 112 -12.69 36.84 -28.11
C TRP A 112 -12.30 37.64 -29.36
N LEU A 113 -11.21 37.24 -30.04
CA LEU A 113 -10.78 37.87 -31.30
C LEU A 113 -11.84 37.71 -32.39
N MET A 114 -12.39 36.50 -32.57
CA MET A 114 -13.45 36.24 -33.55
C MET A 114 -14.70 37.10 -33.28
N GLN A 115 -15.14 37.18 -32.02
CA GLN A 115 -16.28 38.00 -31.64
C GLN A 115 -16.01 39.49 -31.87
N LYS A 116 -14.82 39.99 -31.52
CA LYS A 116 -14.45 41.39 -31.74
C LYS A 116 -14.38 41.76 -33.22
N LEU A 117 -13.89 40.87 -34.07
CA LEU A 117 -13.83 41.09 -35.52
C LEU A 117 -15.24 41.01 -36.15
N GLY A 118 -16.05 40.03 -35.76
CA GLY A 118 -17.44 39.90 -36.22
C GLY A 118 -18.32 41.10 -35.82
N GLN A 119 -18.16 41.61 -34.59
CA GLN A 119 -18.86 42.82 -34.12
C GLN A 119 -18.45 44.09 -34.87
N LYS A 120 -17.21 44.19 -35.35
CA LYS A 120 -16.78 45.32 -36.21
C LYS A 120 -17.42 45.26 -37.59
N VAL A 121 -17.66 44.06 -38.12
CA VAL A 121 -18.26 43.84 -39.45
C VAL A 121 -19.79 44.03 -39.41
N VAL A 122 -20.46 43.61 -38.33
CA VAL A 122 -21.91 43.73 -38.15
C VAL A 122 -22.21 44.86 -37.19
N HIS A 123 -22.45 46.07 -37.71
CA HIS A 123 -22.91 47.22 -36.90
C HIS A 123 -24.32 46.99 -36.36
N GLY A 124 -24.45 46.32 -35.20
CA GLY A 124 -25.74 46.12 -34.56
C GLY A 124 -25.76 45.14 -33.38
N ARG A 125 -25.51 45.69 -32.18
CA ARG A 125 -25.97 45.25 -30.84
C ARG A 125 -25.18 44.15 -30.08
N ASN A 126 -24.94 44.50 -28.80
CA ASN A 126 -24.44 43.78 -27.62
C ASN A 126 -22.92 43.58 -27.47
N SER A 127 -22.34 44.34 -26.53
CA SER A 127 -20.95 44.23 -26.10
C SER A 127 -20.68 42.88 -25.45
N ALA A 128 -20.08 41.95 -26.20
CA ALA A 128 -19.57 40.70 -25.64
C ALA A 128 -18.32 41.01 -24.81
N THR A 129 -18.43 40.93 -23.48
CA THR A 129 -17.30 41.00 -22.56
C THR A 129 -16.47 39.71 -22.66
N PHE A 130 -15.14 39.78 -22.50
CA PHE A 130 -14.25 38.60 -22.52
C PHE A 130 -14.74 37.43 -21.65
N ALA A 131 -15.32 37.74 -20.48
CA ALA A 131 -15.91 36.74 -19.60
C ALA A 131 -17.04 35.95 -20.26
N SER A 132 -17.91 36.58 -21.05
CA SER A 132 -18.99 35.84 -21.72
C SER A 132 -18.46 34.90 -22.80
N SER A 133 -17.42 35.30 -23.53
CA SER A 133 -16.73 34.42 -24.51
C SER A 133 -16.15 33.16 -23.85
N VAL A 134 -15.57 33.32 -22.65
CA VAL A 134 -15.04 32.21 -21.84
C VAL A 134 -16.17 31.30 -21.36
N PHE A 135 -17.26 31.87 -20.83
CA PHE A 135 -18.41 31.07 -20.37
C PHE A 135 -19.12 30.35 -21.52
N TYR A 136 -19.20 30.95 -22.71
CA TYR A 136 -19.73 30.29 -23.90
C TYR A 136 -18.82 29.15 -24.38
N GLY A 137 -17.49 29.35 -24.38
CA GLY A 137 -16.55 28.28 -24.67
C GLY A 137 -16.69 27.14 -23.65
N TRP A 138 -16.66 27.45 -22.37
CA TRP A 138 -16.85 26.46 -21.30
C TRP A 138 -18.19 25.71 -21.41
N GLY A 139 -19.29 26.41 -21.72
CA GLY A 139 -20.60 25.81 -21.97
C GLY A 139 -20.66 24.91 -23.19
N LEU A 140 -19.91 25.23 -24.25
CA LEU A 140 -19.78 24.37 -25.44
C LEU A 140 -19.00 23.08 -25.13
N LEU A 141 -17.96 23.16 -24.29
CA LEU A 141 -17.16 22.00 -23.86
C LEU A 141 -17.94 21.03 -22.97
N LEU A 142 -18.89 21.54 -22.19
CA LEU A 142 -19.71 20.75 -21.28
C LEU A 142 -21.07 20.33 -21.88
N GLU A 143 -21.26 20.55 -23.19
CA GLU A 143 -22.47 20.18 -23.92
C GLU A 143 -23.77 20.68 -23.23
N GLU A 144 -23.74 21.89 -22.66
CA GLU A 144 -24.98 22.58 -22.30
C GLU A 144 -25.40 23.45 -23.48
N HIS A 145 -26.40 22.99 -24.23
CA HIS A 145 -27.07 23.85 -25.21
C HIS A 145 -27.61 25.09 -24.49
N PRO A 146 -27.34 26.32 -24.96
CA PRO A 146 -27.96 27.50 -24.39
C PRO A 146 -29.48 27.40 -24.60
N TYR A 147 -30.21 27.07 -23.53
CA TYR A 147 -31.65 26.90 -23.55
C TYR A 147 -32.32 28.27 -23.71
N HIS A 148 -32.72 28.57 -24.95
CA HIS A 148 -33.63 29.67 -25.26
C HIS A 148 -34.99 29.07 -25.65
N PRO A 149 -36.01 29.08 -24.78
CA PRO A 149 -37.33 28.64 -25.20
C PRO A 149 -37.85 29.62 -26.27
N PRO A 150 -38.50 29.13 -27.34
CA PRO A 150 -39.03 29.98 -28.40
C PRO A 150 -40.13 30.90 -27.84
N ALA A 151 -40.05 32.18 -28.16
CA ALA A 151 -40.92 33.24 -27.62
C ALA A 151 -42.35 33.27 -28.20
N ASN A 152 -42.88 32.13 -28.69
CA ASN A 152 -44.22 32.06 -29.26
C ASN A 152 -45.17 31.27 -28.35
N PRO A 153 -46.29 31.87 -27.87
CA PRO A 153 -47.21 31.21 -26.94
C PRO A 153 -48.00 30.02 -27.51
N SER A 154 -47.90 29.73 -28.81
CA SER A 154 -48.61 28.61 -29.44
C SER A 154 -47.96 27.23 -29.26
N GLY A 155 -46.79 27.16 -28.62
CA GLY A 155 -46.07 25.90 -28.35
C GLY A 155 -46.19 25.36 -26.92
N GLN A 156 -47.06 25.92 -26.06
CA GLN A 156 -47.25 25.49 -24.66
C GLN A 156 -48.66 24.94 -24.37
N ALA A 157 -49.27 24.26 -25.35
CA ALA A 157 -50.52 23.52 -25.18
C ALA A 157 -50.28 22.02 -25.36
#